data_AF-A0A016UY74-F1
#
_entry.id   AF-A0A016UY74-F1
#
_cell.length_a   1.000
_cell.length_b   1.000
_cell.length_c   1.000
_cell.angle_alpha   90.00
_cell.angle_beta   90.00
_cell.angle_gamma   90.00
#
_symmetry.space_group_name_H-M   'P 1'
#
loop_
_entity.id
_entity.type
_entity.pdbx_description
1 polymer ?
#
loop_
_entity_poly.entity_id
_entity_poly.type
_entity_poly.pdbx_seq_one_letter_code
_entity_poly.pdbx_strand_id
1 'polypeptide(L)'
;MTPPSYSKELLDQSSTVLAMSARDSTSSTTSVKQKKKSGSRPTAPVKRRKRDFTSSDSLVTEGQLNSRLAELSKTFIGELEAVKTVINIHVDEIEQEVRNLRSDLQKLNLPQAMNDIKAFMQRMILLECEIKQTLEELGVNRRLERLDKRLDTLHDIKEMVEAWKGERRERRRKRSVSAATDVVERARCQVSPVPERQENEEERLAQEVKGLQAEMATYNRKLVKTRHEIQAILYRIEEAWKKVDVDPTAVRRVDDMKKEKHRLRAEESDIRKTIDQIRDRLRECWERQQRQHRSPQAGPSRRGV
;
A
#
# COMPACT_ATOMS: atom_id res chain seq x y z
N MET A 1 -12.70 -38.30 15.19
CA MET A 1 -13.44 -37.09 15.62
C MET A 1 -13.23 -36.01 14.58
N THR A 2 -14.28 -35.31 14.17
CA THR A 2 -14.28 -34.29 13.11
C THR A 2 -14.72 -32.93 13.69
N PRO A 3 -14.23 -31.80 13.16
CA PRO A 3 -14.68 -30.47 13.58
C PRO A 3 -16.09 -30.16 13.05
N PRO A 4 -16.89 -29.34 13.74
CA PRO A 4 -18.20 -28.91 13.25
C PRO A 4 -18.07 -27.91 12.10
N SER A 5 -18.99 -27.98 11.14
CA SER A 5 -19.06 -27.11 9.96
C SER A 5 -20.40 -26.38 9.90
N TYR A 6 -20.44 -25.17 10.49
CA TYR A 6 -21.56 -24.22 10.48
C TYR A 6 -20.96 -22.80 10.63
N SER A 7 -21.40 -21.72 9.95
CA SER A 7 -22.45 -21.58 8.94
C SER A 7 -22.03 -20.56 7.85
N LYS A 8 -22.49 -20.75 6.61
CA LYS A 8 -22.53 -19.69 5.58
C LYS A 8 -23.89 -18.98 5.61
N GLU A 9 -24.23 -18.29 6.69
CA GLU A 9 -25.55 -17.67 6.85
C GLU A 9 -25.50 -16.50 7.84
N LEU A 10 -25.16 -15.30 7.34
CA LEU A 10 -25.40 -13.98 7.95
C LEU A 10 -24.84 -12.85 7.05
N LEU A 11 -25.26 -12.82 5.78
CA LEU A 11 -24.76 -11.83 4.81
C LEU A 11 -25.83 -11.41 3.78
N ASP A 12 -27.08 -11.25 4.22
CA ASP A 12 -28.18 -10.78 3.37
C ASP A 12 -29.31 -10.04 4.13
N GLN A 13 -28.96 -9.16 5.07
CA GLN A 13 -29.91 -8.26 5.75
C GLN A 13 -29.32 -6.85 5.97
N SER A 14 -29.03 -6.14 4.88
CA SER A 14 -28.83 -4.68 4.85
C SER A 14 -28.99 -4.11 3.43
N SER A 15 -30.06 -4.51 2.72
CA SER A 15 -30.40 -3.97 1.39
C SER A 15 -31.42 -2.83 1.53
N THR A 16 -30.87 -1.63 1.67
CA THR A 16 -31.49 -0.29 1.65
C THR A 16 -32.95 -0.18 1.17
N VAL A 17 -33.87 0.02 2.11
CA VAL A 17 -35.19 0.62 1.84
C VAL A 17 -35.15 2.09 2.22
N LEU A 18 -35.04 2.99 1.24
CA LEU A 18 -35.70 4.30 1.15
C LEU A 18 -35.19 5.08 -0.08
N ALA A 19 -35.96 5.06 -1.16
CA ALA A 19 -35.71 5.86 -2.35
C ALA A 19 -36.72 7.02 -2.43
N MET A 20 -36.36 8.20 -1.90
CA MET A 20 -37.13 9.43 -2.07
C MET A 20 -36.21 10.65 -2.23
N SER A 21 -36.74 11.72 -2.84
CA SER A 21 -36.12 13.05 -3.04
C SER A 21 -35.14 13.22 -4.21
N ALA A 22 -35.51 12.76 -5.41
CA ALA A 22 -35.12 13.48 -6.63
C ALA A 22 -35.99 14.76 -6.74
N ARG A 23 -35.37 15.94 -6.75
CA ARG A 23 -36.07 17.24 -6.93
C ARG A 23 -36.09 17.63 -8.40
N ASP A 24 -37.15 17.30 -9.11
CA ASP A 24 -37.38 17.86 -10.44
C ASP A 24 -37.98 19.28 -10.35
N SER A 25 -37.50 20.16 -11.23
CA SER A 25 -37.87 21.58 -11.25
C SER A 25 -38.63 21.91 -12.52
N THR A 26 -39.96 21.94 -12.45
CA THR A 26 -40.82 22.35 -13.58
C THR A 26 -41.58 23.64 -13.30
N SER A 27 -41.29 24.62 -14.15
CA SER A 27 -41.89 25.95 -14.24
C SER A 27 -43.42 26.00 -14.14
N SER A 28 -43.96 27.00 -13.43
CA SER A 28 -45.30 27.52 -13.67
C SER A 28 -45.23 29.04 -13.85
N THR A 29 -45.47 29.49 -15.09
CA THR A 29 -45.33 30.89 -15.51
C THR A 29 -46.50 31.76 -15.04
N THR A 30 -46.23 32.77 -14.21
CA THR A 30 -47.17 33.84 -13.86
C THR A 30 -47.07 35.01 -14.85
N SER A 31 -47.99 35.06 -15.82
CA SER A 31 -47.97 36.04 -16.91
C SER A 31 -48.67 37.38 -16.56
N VAL A 32 -48.06 38.16 -15.66
CA VAL A 32 -48.53 39.53 -15.35
C VAL A 32 -48.15 40.50 -16.47
N LYS A 33 -49.13 41.01 -17.22
CA LYS A 33 -48.90 41.97 -18.32
C LYS A 33 -49.60 43.31 -18.07
N GLN A 34 -48.84 44.41 -18.11
CA GLN A 34 -49.35 45.75 -17.80
C GLN A 34 -50.06 46.44 -18.99
N LYS A 35 -51.29 46.91 -18.73
CA LYS A 35 -51.75 48.31 -18.95
C LYS A 35 -51.34 49.05 -20.25
N LYS A 36 -52.32 49.32 -21.13
CA LYS A 36 -52.40 50.58 -21.92
C LYS A 36 -53.85 50.90 -22.37
N LYS A 37 -54.08 52.17 -22.76
CA LYS A 37 -55.37 52.76 -23.22
C LYS A 37 -55.67 52.30 -24.69
N SER A 38 -56.82 52.52 -25.34
CA SER A 38 -57.68 53.73 -25.41
C SER A 38 -58.98 53.55 -26.24
N GLY A 39 -59.98 54.43 -26.02
CA GLY A 39 -61.18 54.63 -26.88
C GLY A 39 -62.39 53.73 -26.54
N SER A 40 -63.65 54.11 -26.78
CA SER A 40 -64.26 55.43 -27.09
C SER A 40 -65.75 55.46 -26.65
N ARG A 41 -66.34 56.65 -26.50
CA ARG A 41 -67.79 56.91 -26.15
C ARG A 41 -68.67 56.85 -27.42
N PRO A 42 -70.03 56.86 -27.38
CA PRO A 42 -71.00 56.95 -26.26
C PRO A 42 -72.10 55.83 -26.34
N THR A 43 -73.39 55.88 -25.89
CA THR A 43 -74.30 56.88 -25.27
C THR A 43 -75.47 56.19 -24.54
N ALA A 44 -75.80 56.53 -23.27
CA ALA A 44 -77.14 56.35 -22.67
C ALA A 44 -77.24 56.98 -21.24
N PRO A 45 -78.38 57.60 -20.83
CA PRO A 45 -78.53 58.19 -19.50
C PRO A 45 -79.19 57.22 -18.49
N VAL A 46 -78.39 56.53 -17.68
CA VAL A 46 -78.92 55.73 -16.55
C VAL A 46 -79.36 56.66 -15.42
N LYS A 47 -80.64 56.59 -15.05
CA LYS A 47 -81.29 57.46 -14.06
C LYS A 47 -80.57 57.40 -12.70
N ARG A 48 -80.26 58.57 -12.11
CA ARG A 48 -79.79 58.68 -10.73
C ARG A 48 -80.90 58.29 -9.75
N ARG A 49 -81.08 56.99 -9.50
CA ARG A 49 -81.69 56.55 -8.24
C ARG A 49 -80.74 56.97 -7.11
N LYS A 50 -81.27 57.66 -6.10
CA LYS A 50 -80.61 57.68 -4.79
C LYS A 50 -80.51 56.22 -4.35
N ARG A 51 -79.29 55.73 -4.18
CA ARG A 51 -78.99 54.54 -3.40
C ARG A 51 -78.37 55.08 -2.13
N ASP A 52 -79.08 54.94 -1.03
CA ASP A 52 -78.70 55.56 0.23
C ASP A 52 -77.38 54.95 0.73
N PHE A 53 -76.48 55.82 1.18
CA PHE A 53 -75.14 55.44 1.64
C PHE A 53 -75.22 54.91 3.08
N THR A 54 -75.93 53.80 3.30
CA THR A 54 -75.66 52.91 4.42
C THR A 54 -74.43 52.08 4.07
N SER A 55 -73.27 52.75 4.02
CA SER A 55 -71.99 52.04 4.03
C SER A 55 -71.85 51.42 5.40
N SER A 56 -72.02 50.10 5.49
CA SER A 56 -71.75 49.34 6.71
C SER A 56 -70.23 49.18 6.88
N ASP A 57 -69.52 50.30 6.94
CA ASP A 57 -68.16 50.39 7.47
C ASP A 57 -68.23 50.14 8.97
N SER A 58 -68.39 48.87 9.35
CA SER A 58 -68.30 48.45 10.74
C SER A 58 -66.86 48.68 11.19
N LEU A 59 -66.62 49.84 11.80
CA LEU A 59 -65.37 50.19 12.48
C LEU A 59 -64.95 49.01 13.35
N VAL A 60 -63.78 48.44 13.05
CA VAL A 60 -63.26 47.27 13.76
C VAL A 60 -63.14 47.65 15.23
N THR A 61 -63.94 47.02 16.07
CA THR A 61 -64.02 47.43 17.47
C THR A 61 -62.77 47.00 18.23
N GLU A 62 -62.42 47.73 19.29
CA GLU A 62 -61.27 47.40 20.13
C GLU A 62 -61.33 45.94 20.63
N GLY A 63 -62.52 45.45 20.97
CA GLY A 63 -62.76 44.04 21.32
C GLY A 63 -62.43 43.04 20.20
N GLN A 64 -62.62 43.39 18.92
CA GLN A 64 -62.24 42.55 17.77
C GLN A 64 -60.73 42.56 17.51
N LEU A 65 -60.02 43.64 17.84
CA LEU A 65 -58.56 43.66 17.80
C LEU A 65 -57.98 42.85 18.96
N ASN A 66 -58.53 43.04 20.17
CA ASN A 66 -58.11 42.31 21.37
C ASN A 66 -58.39 40.80 21.28
N SER A 67 -59.52 40.38 20.68
CA SER A 67 -59.79 38.95 20.46
C SER A 67 -58.82 38.32 19.45
N ARG A 68 -58.52 39.01 18.34
CA ARG A 68 -57.51 38.57 17.36
C ARG A 68 -56.09 38.52 17.95
N LEU A 69 -55.74 39.49 18.81
CA LEU A 69 -54.45 39.50 19.51
C LEU A 69 -54.35 38.34 20.51
N ALA A 70 -55.42 38.03 21.24
CA ALA A 70 -55.48 36.88 22.13
C ALA A 70 -55.42 35.54 21.37
N GLU A 71 -56.08 35.44 20.22
CA GLU A 71 -56.05 34.27 19.34
C GLU A 71 -54.64 34.04 18.76
N LEU A 72 -53.99 35.08 18.23
CA LEU A 72 -52.60 35.04 17.77
C LEU A 72 -51.62 34.70 18.90
N SER A 73 -51.79 35.28 20.08
CA SER A 73 -50.96 34.97 21.26
C SER A 73 -51.09 33.49 21.63
N LYS A 74 -52.30 32.93 21.56
CA LYS A 74 -52.55 31.51 21.83
C LYS A 74 -51.90 30.59 20.80
N THR A 75 -51.94 30.91 19.50
CA THR A 75 -51.22 30.11 18.48
C THR A 75 -49.71 30.21 18.64
N PHE A 76 -49.15 31.40 18.86
CA PHE A 76 -47.71 31.56 19.10
C PHE A 76 -47.20 30.80 20.33
N ILE A 77 -47.98 30.77 21.42
CA ILE A 77 -47.64 29.97 22.61
C ILE A 77 -47.67 28.46 22.28
N GLY A 78 -48.71 27.97 21.60
CA GLY A 78 -48.82 26.56 21.22
C GLY A 78 -47.73 26.10 20.23
N GLU A 79 -47.35 26.96 19.27
CA GLU A 79 -46.24 26.69 18.35
C GLU A 79 -44.89 26.68 19.10
N LEU A 80 -44.67 27.59 20.05
CA LEU A 80 -43.47 27.63 20.87
C LEU A 80 -43.36 26.39 21.79
N GLU A 81 -44.49 25.93 22.34
CA GLU A 81 -44.55 24.69 23.13
C GLU A 81 -44.27 23.46 22.27
N ALA A 82 -44.78 23.39 21.03
CA ALA A 82 -44.49 22.31 20.09
C ALA A 82 -43.02 22.30 19.63
N VAL A 83 -42.41 23.46 19.40
CA VAL A 83 -40.98 23.57 19.10
C VAL A 83 -40.14 23.15 20.32
N LYS A 84 -40.56 23.52 21.53
CA LYS A 84 -39.89 23.14 22.78
C LYS A 84 -39.93 21.62 23.03
N THR A 85 -41.04 20.93 22.75
CA THR A 85 -41.08 19.46 22.91
C THR A 85 -40.19 18.74 21.90
N VAL A 86 -40.15 19.19 20.64
CA VAL A 86 -39.23 18.64 19.63
C VAL A 86 -37.77 18.87 20.01
N ILE A 87 -37.41 20.07 20.50
CA ILE A 87 -36.06 20.36 21.01
C ILE A 87 -35.69 19.45 22.18
N ASN A 88 -36.59 19.26 23.15
CA ASN A 88 -36.34 18.38 24.29
C ASN A 88 -36.10 16.92 23.85
N ILE A 89 -36.90 16.38 22.92
CA ILE A 89 -36.72 15.02 22.39
C ILE A 89 -35.32 14.87 21.77
N HIS A 90 -34.89 15.80 20.93
CA HIS A 90 -33.56 15.75 20.33
C HIS A 90 -32.42 15.93 21.34
N VAL A 91 -32.63 16.67 22.43
CA VAL A 91 -31.65 16.75 23.55
C VAL A 91 -31.55 15.41 24.27
N ASP A 92 -32.67 14.77 24.60
CA ASP A 92 -32.70 13.45 25.26
C ASP A 92 -32.07 12.36 24.39
N GLU A 93 -32.30 12.39 23.07
CA GLU A 93 -31.67 11.53 22.07
C GLU A 93 -30.14 11.72 22.03
N ILE A 94 -29.66 12.96 21.87
CA ILE A 94 -28.23 13.30 21.83
C ILE A 94 -27.54 12.91 23.15
N GLU A 95 -28.17 13.18 24.30
CA GLU A 95 -27.62 12.73 25.58
C GLU A 95 -27.50 11.20 25.64
N GLN A 96 -28.48 10.46 25.11
CA GLN A 96 -28.42 9.00 25.10
C GLN A 96 -27.35 8.45 24.15
N GLU A 97 -27.16 9.05 22.98
CA GLU A 97 -26.04 8.72 22.09
C GLU A 97 -24.69 8.96 22.78
N VAL A 98 -24.52 10.11 23.45
CA VAL A 98 -23.30 10.43 24.21
C VAL A 98 -23.08 9.44 25.38
N ARG A 99 -24.14 9.02 26.08
CA ARG A 99 -24.08 7.97 27.12
C ARG A 99 -23.63 6.63 26.52
N ASN A 100 -24.18 6.23 25.37
CA ASN A 100 -23.84 4.99 24.67
C ASN A 100 -22.37 5.00 24.19
N LEU A 101 -21.96 6.04 23.46
CA LEU A 101 -20.59 6.21 22.94
C LEU A 101 -19.54 6.21 24.06
N ARG A 102 -19.85 6.82 25.21
CA ARG A 102 -18.98 6.80 26.39
C ARG A 102 -18.83 5.39 26.98
N SER A 103 -19.90 4.59 26.98
CA SER A 103 -19.85 3.18 27.41
C SER A 103 -19.00 2.35 26.45
N ASP A 104 -19.17 2.52 25.14
CA ASP A 104 -18.38 1.77 24.14
C ASP A 104 -16.90 2.15 24.18
N LEU A 105 -16.57 3.44 24.35
CA LEU A 105 -15.19 3.90 24.56
C LEU A 105 -14.53 3.28 25.81
N GLN A 106 -15.31 3.00 26.86
CA GLN A 106 -14.84 2.28 28.04
C GLN A 106 -14.63 0.79 27.76
N LYS A 107 -15.55 0.12 27.04
CA LYS A 107 -15.42 -1.31 26.65
C LYS A 107 -14.17 -1.59 25.82
N LEU A 108 -13.70 -0.61 25.03
CA LEU A 108 -12.47 -0.71 24.24
C LEU A 108 -11.18 -0.85 25.08
N ASN A 109 -11.24 -0.66 26.41
CA ASN A 109 -10.12 -0.90 27.34
C ASN A 109 -8.79 -0.26 26.91
N LEU A 110 -8.86 0.91 26.27
CA LEU A 110 -7.71 1.61 25.67
C LEU A 110 -6.50 1.79 26.62
N PRO A 111 -6.67 2.07 27.94
CA PRO A 111 -5.54 2.13 28.87
C PRO A 111 -4.78 0.81 29.01
N GLN A 112 -5.47 -0.33 28.95
CA GLN A 112 -4.83 -1.65 29.01
C GLN A 112 -4.05 -1.92 27.72
N ALA A 113 -4.65 -1.68 26.56
CA ALA A 113 -3.97 -1.81 25.27
C ALA A 113 -2.69 -0.94 25.20
N MET A 114 -2.73 0.28 25.75
CA MET A 114 -1.53 1.14 25.87
C MET A 114 -0.46 0.53 26.80
N ASN A 115 -0.84 -0.16 27.87
CA ASN A 115 0.11 -0.83 28.77
C ASN A 115 0.71 -2.09 28.13
N ASP A 116 -0.09 -2.87 27.40
CA ASP A 116 0.38 -4.05 26.65
C ASP A 116 1.37 -3.66 25.54
N ILE A 117 1.11 -2.55 24.84
CA ILE A 117 2.04 -1.96 23.86
C ILE A 117 3.35 -1.52 24.53
N LYS A 118 3.31 -0.83 25.69
CA LYS A 118 4.52 -0.46 26.43
C LYS A 118 5.35 -1.68 26.84
N ALA A 119 4.70 -2.71 27.38
CA ALA A 119 5.36 -3.97 27.76
C ALA A 119 5.94 -4.71 26.55
N PHE A 120 5.28 -4.65 25.39
CA PHE A 120 5.83 -5.16 24.13
C PHE A 120 7.08 -4.38 23.67
N MET A 121 7.05 -3.04 23.69
CA MET A 121 8.23 -2.23 23.34
C MET A 121 9.42 -2.51 24.26
N GLN A 122 9.19 -2.65 25.58
CA GLN A 122 10.24 -3.00 26.54
C GLN A 122 10.89 -4.36 26.22
N ARG A 123 10.09 -5.39 25.88
CA ARG A 123 10.62 -6.69 25.44
C ARG A 123 11.42 -6.59 24.13
N MET A 124 10.98 -5.78 23.18
CA MET A 124 11.71 -5.55 21.93
C MET A 124 13.07 -4.88 22.14
N ILE A 125 13.15 -3.90 23.06
CA ILE A 125 14.43 -3.22 23.40
C ILE A 125 15.40 -4.21 24.06
N LEU A 126 14.92 -5.04 24.99
CA LEU A 126 15.76 -6.06 25.64
C LEU A 126 16.29 -7.09 24.62
N LEU A 127 15.44 -7.55 23.71
CA LEU A 127 15.83 -8.47 22.62
C LEU A 127 16.85 -7.83 21.66
N GLU A 128 16.73 -6.54 21.35
CA GLU A 128 17.71 -5.82 20.53
C GLU A 128 19.09 -5.74 21.22
N CYS A 129 19.11 -5.51 22.54
CA CYS A 129 20.33 -5.55 23.34
C CYS A 129 20.95 -6.95 23.38
N GLU A 130 20.15 -8.00 23.59
CA GLU A 130 20.61 -9.40 23.61
C GLU A 130 21.18 -9.85 22.25
N ILE A 131 20.56 -9.44 21.14
CA ILE A 131 21.08 -9.67 19.78
C ILE A 131 22.41 -8.93 19.55
N LYS A 132 22.55 -7.69 20.03
CA LYS A 132 23.82 -6.94 19.93
C LYS A 132 24.93 -7.62 20.74
N GLN A 133 24.65 -7.95 22.00
CA GLN A 133 25.60 -8.61 22.89
C GLN A 133 26.05 -9.96 22.32
N THR A 134 25.13 -10.81 21.86
CA THR A 134 25.48 -12.11 21.27
C THR A 134 26.30 -11.98 19.97
N LEU A 135 26.07 -10.96 19.14
CA LEU A 135 26.91 -10.68 17.97
C LEU A 135 28.33 -10.20 18.33
N GLU A 136 28.47 -9.44 19.42
CA GLU A 136 29.76 -9.03 19.99
C GLU A 136 30.52 -10.24 20.60
N GLU A 137 29.83 -11.07 21.40
CA GLU A 137 30.38 -12.28 22.03
C GLU A 137 30.79 -13.35 21.01
N LEU A 138 30.01 -13.55 19.93
CA LEU A 138 30.38 -14.39 18.79
C LEU A 138 31.64 -13.89 18.07
N GLY A 139 32.08 -12.65 18.36
CA GLY A 139 33.32 -12.07 17.88
C GLY A 139 33.37 -12.00 16.35
N VAL A 140 32.22 -11.79 15.70
CA VAL A 140 32.08 -11.87 14.23
C VAL A 140 33.06 -10.93 13.55
N ASN A 141 33.18 -9.69 14.05
CA ASN A 141 34.14 -8.69 13.56
C ASN A 141 35.59 -9.18 13.72
N ARG A 142 35.96 -9.70 14.90
CA ARG A 142 37.29 -10.31 15.17
C ARG A 142 37.54 -11.60 14.38
N ARG A 143 36.52 -12.25 13.81
CA ARG A 143 36.66 -13.39 12.89
C ARG A 143 36.83 -12.91 11.46
N LEU A 144 36.11 -11.87 11.05
CA LEU A 144 36.25 -11.20 9.75
C LEU A 144 37.64 -10.58 9.59
N GLU A 145 38.12 -9.77 10.54
CA GLU A 145 39.48 -9.18 10.53
C GLU A 145 40.60 -10.23 10.39
N ARG A 146 40.40 -11.44 10.92
CA ARG A 146 41.36 -12.56 10.82
C ARG A 146 41.24 -13.34 9.50
N LEU A 147 40.12 -13.22 8.79
CA LEU A 147 39.94 -13.73 7.43
C LEU A 147 40.48 -12.74 6.40
N ASP A 148 40.26 -11.45 6.62
CA ASP A 148 40.74 -10.33 5.80
C ASP A 148 42.28 -10.36 5.71
N LYS A 149 42.96 -10.32 6.87
CA LYS A 149 44.43 -10.46 6.97
C LYS A 149 44.99 -11.78 6.41
N ARG A 150 44.16 -12.82 6.26
CA ARG A 150 44.55 -14.07 5.60
C ARG A 150 44.39 -13.98 4.08
N LEU A 151 43.36 -13.30 3.59
CA LEU A 151 43.19 -12.99 2.17
C LEU A 151 44.35 -12.12 1.65
N ASP A 152 44.80 -11.13 2.43
CA ASP A 152 45.99 -10.33 2.13
C ASP A 152 47.22 -11.22 1.92
N THR A 153 47.58 -12.07 2.90
CA THR A 153 48.74 -12.96 2.78
C THR A 153 48.62 -13.97 1.63
N LEU A 154 47.40 -14.36 1.25
CA LEU A 154 47.17 -15.20 0.07
C LEU A 154 47.30 -14.41 -1.24
N HIS A 155 47.05 -13.10 -1.23
CA HIS A 155 47.34 -12.20 -2.34
C HIS A 155 48.86 -12.06 -2.53
N ASP A 156 49.61 -11.78 -1.46
CA ASP A 156 51.07 -11.66 -1.48
C ASP A 156 51.74 -12.95 -2.02
N ILE A 157 51.28 -14.11 -1.52
CA ILE A 157 51.76 -15.43 -1.99
C ILE A 157 51.44 -15.64 -3.47
N LYS A 158 50.25 -15.23 -3.93
CA LYS A 158 49.86 -15.31 -5.35
C LYS A 158 50.73 -14.42 -6.23
N GLU A 159 51.03 -13.18 -5.81
CA GLU A 159 51.92 -12.29 -6.55
C GLU A 159 53.35 -12.85 -6.62
N MET A 160 53.91 -13.31 -5.49
CA MET A 160 55.22 -13.97 -5.47
C MET A 160 55.25 -15.19 -6.41
N VAL A 161 54.18 -16.00 -6.45
CA VAL A 161 54.08 -17.17 -7.33
C VAL A 161 54.00 -16.78 -8.81
N GLU A 162 53.25 -15.74 -9.20
CA GLU A 162 53.25 -15.29 -10.60
C GLU A 162 54.54 -14.56 -11.01
N ALA A 163 55.16 -13.79 -10.10
CA ALA A 163 56.49 -13.22 -10.32
C ALA A 163 57.53 -14.33 -10.57
N TRP A 164 57.55 -15.37 -9.74
CA TRP A 164 58.43 -16.54 -9.90
C TRP A 164 58.12 -17.33 -11.18
N LYS A 165 56.84 -17.52 -11.54
CA LYS A 165 56.46 -18.13 -12.82
C LYS A 165 56.91 -17.27 -14.00
N GLY A 166 56.80 -15.94 -13.92
CA GLY A 166 57.30 -14.99 -14.91
C GLY A 166 58.81 -15.12 -15.11
N GLU A 167 59.57 -15.06 -14.02
CA GLU A 167 61.02 -15.22 -14.06
C GLU A 167 61.44 -16.62 -14.56
N ARG A 168 60.71 -17.67 -14.18
CA ARG A 168 60.97 -19.05 -14.66
C ARG A 168 60.62 -19.23 -16.15
N ARG A 169 59.61 -18.54 -16.66
CA ARG A 169 59.30 -18.45 -18.11
C ARG A 169 60.42 -17.71 -18.85
N GLU A 170 60.94 -16.63 -18.28
CA GLU A 170 62.01 -15.82 -18.87
C GLU A 170 63.37 -16.53 -18.87
N ARG A 171 63.75 -17.18 -17.77
CA ARG A 171 64.92 -18.08 -17.69
C ARG A 171 64.79 -19.25 -18.68
N ARG A 172 63.58 -19.73 -18.97
CA ARG A 172 63.32 -20.73 -20.04
C ARG A 172 63.50 -20.13 -21.44
N ARG A 173 62.97 -18.93 -21.72
CA ARG A 173 63.17 -18.22 -23.01
C ARG A 173 64.65 -18.02 -23.33
N LYS A 174 65.43 -17.54 -22.37
CA LYS A 174 66.89 -17.35 -22.53
C LYS A 174 67.61 -18.68 -22.83
N ARG A 175 67.19 -19.78 -22.20
CA ARG A 175 67.72 -21.13 -22.49
C ARG A 175 67.26 -21.72 -23.82
N SER A 176 66.06 -21.38 -24.32
CA SER A 176 65.63 -21.80 -25.66
C SER A 176 66.32 -21.00 -26.77
N VAL A 177 66.68 -19.73 -26.54
CA VAL A 177 67.50 -18.95 -27.49
C VAL A 177 68.92 -19.54 -27.60
N SER A 178 69.52 -19.99 -26.49
CA SER A 178 70.82 -20.69 -26.50
C SER A 178 70.74 -22.17 -26.94
N ALA A 179 69.55 -22.70 -27.22
CA ALA A 179 69.35 -24.06 -27.71
C ALA A 179 68.79 -24.12 -29.14
N ALA A 180 68.47 -22.97 -29.75
CA ALA A 180 67.95 -22.88 -31.11
C ALA A 180 69.02 -23.15 -32.20
N THR A 181 70.28 -23.30 -31.80
CA THR A 181 71.40 -23.64 -32.69
C THR A 181 71.76 -25.13 -32.69
N ASP A 182 71.03 -25.98 -31.97
CA ASP A 182 71.38 -27.41 -31.86
C ASP A 182 70.17 -28.34 -31.86
N VAL A 183 70.36 -29.52 -32.46
CA VAL A 183 69.44 -30.67 -32.53
C VAL A 183 68.05 -30.39 -33.13
N VAL A 184 68.01 -30.53 -34.46
CA VAL A 184 66.82 -30.98 -35.21
C VAL A 184 66.36 -32.37 -34.71
N GLU A 185 65.06 -32.62 -34.87
CA GLU A 185 64.37 -33.93 -34.83
C GLU A 185 63.80 -34.48 -33.50
N ARG A 186 62.65 -35.16 -33.67
CA ARG A 186 62.17 -36.34 -32.91
C ARG A 186 61.71 -36.17 -31.45
N ALA A 187 60.41 -35.91 -31.28
CA ALA A 187 59.47 -36.94 -30.78
C ALA A 187 57.99 -36.52 -30.93
N ARG A 188 57.13 -37.42 -31.43
CA ARG A 188 55.68 -37.35 -31.20
C ARG A 188 55.38 -38.03 -29.85
N CYS A 189 54.79 -37.32 -28.89
CA CYS A 189 54.15 -37.93 -27.73
C CYS A 189 52.70 -37.45 -27.61
N GLN A 190 51.83 -38.39 -27.23
CA GLN A 190 50.38 -38.27 -27.27
C GLN A 190 49.85 -37.19 -26.33
N VAL A 191 48.91 -36.37 -26.81
CA VAL A 191 47.98 -35.65 -25.94
C VAL A 191 46.94 -36.66 -25.48
N SER A 192 46.89 -36.98 -24.19
CA SER A 192 45.75 -37.70 -23.61
C SER A 192 44.51 -36.82 -23.69
N PRO A 193 43.35 -37.32 -24.15
CA PRO A 193 42.11 -36.55 -24.10
C PRO A 193 41.75 -36.22 -22.65
N VAL A 194 41.75 -34.92 -22.32
CA VAL A 194 41.04 -34.40 -21.14
C VAL A 194 39.54 -34.62 -21.38
N PRO A 195 38.73 -35.01 -20.39
CA PRO A 195 37.33 -35.36 -20.62
C PRO A 195 36.46 -34.12 -20.89
N GLU A 196 36.40 -33.72 -22.16
CA GLU A 196 35.59 -32.60 -22.72
C GLU A 196 34.12 -32.56 -22.24
N ARG A 197 33.59 -33.69 -21.77
CA ARG A 197 32.22 -33.82 -21.23
C ARG A 197 32.00 -33.09 -19.90
N GLN A 198 33.03 -32.85 -19.08
CA GLN A 198 32.84 -32.18 -17.79
C GLN A 198 32.82 -30.65 -17.92
N GLU A 199 33.71 -30.08 -18.72
CA GLU A 199 33.74 -28.63 -19.01
C GLU A 199 32.41 -28.16 -19.62
N ASN A 200 31.83 -28.96 -20.52
CA ASN A 200 30.51 -28.71 -21.13
C ASN A 200 29.33 -28.71 -20.13
N GLU A 201 29.42 -29.35 -18.96
CA GLU A 201 28.37 -29.23 -17.93
C GLU A 201 28.63 -28.07 -16.98
N GLU A 202 29.88 -27.83 -16.59
CA GLU A 202 30.24 -26.76 -15.66
C GLU A 202 30.06 -25.36 -16.29
N GLU A 203 30.41 -25.18 -17.58
CA GLU A 203 30.11 -23.94 -18.32
C GLU A 203 28.59 -23.69 -18.44
N ARG A 204 27.78 -24.74 -18.65
CA ARG A 204 26.32 -24.61 -18.76
C ARG A 204 25.69 -24.23 -17.42
N LEU A 205 26.15 -24.79 -16.31
CA LEU A 205 25.73 -24.39 -14.96
C LEU A 205 26.19 -22.96 -14.63
N ALA A 206 27.41 -22.58 -14.97
CA ALA A 206 27.91 -21.22 -14.80
C ALA A 206 27.08 -20.20 -15.60
N GLN A 207 26.66 -20.56 -16.82
CA GLN A 207 25.82 -19.71 -17.67
C GLN A 207 24.36 -19.65 -17.18
N GLU A 208 23.79 -20.74 -16.63
CA GLU A 208 22.50 -20.72 -15.94
C GLU A 208 22.55 -19.79 -14.71
N VAL A 209 23.54 -19.94 -13.83
CA VAL A 209 23.74 -19.10 -12.65
C VAL A 209 23.89 -17.64 -13.02
N LYS A 210 24.66 -17.32 -14.07
CA LYS A 210 24.82 -15.95 -14.59
C LYS A 210 23.50 -15.38 -15.12
N GLY A 211 22.67 -16.19 -15.78
CA GLY A 211 21.32 -15.83 -16.21
C GLY A 211 20.40 -15.51 -15.03
N LEU A 212 20.34 -16.41 -14.04
CA LEU A 212 19.57 -16.24 -12.80
C LEU A 212 19.98 -14.99 -12.02
N GLN A 213 21.29 -14.69 -11.94
CA GLN A 213 21.79 -13.48 -11.30
C GLN A 213 21.33 -12.20 -12.04
N ALA A 214 21.32 -12.20 -13.37
CA ALA A 214 20.82 -11.08 -14.17
C ALA A 214 19.29 -10.91 -14.06
N GLU A 215 18.55 -12.02 -13.99
CA GLU A 215 17.11 -12.03 -13.71
C GLU A 215 16.82 -11.45 -12.31
N MET A 216 17.52 -11.92 -11.27
CA MET A 216 17.41 -11.42 -9.90
C MET A 216 17.77 -9.92 -9.80
N ALA A 217 18.81 -9.46 -10.50
CA ALA A 217 19.17 -8.05 -10.56
C ALA A 217 18.06 -7.20 -11.20
N THR A 218 17.37 -7.74 -12.21
CA THR A 218 16.24 -7.08 -12.88
C THR A 218 15.03 -6.97 -11.95
N TYR A 219 14.66 -8.04 -11.25
CA TYR A 219 13.56 -7.99 -10.26
C TYR A 219 13.91 -7.13 -9.03
N ASN A 220 15.16 -7.10 -8.57
CA ASN A 220 15.59 -6.19 -7.51
C ASN A 220 15.45 -4.71 -7.92
N ARG A 221 15.77 -4.36 -9.18
CA ARG A 221 15.52 -3.00 -9.72
C ARG A 221 14.02 -2.65 -9.74
N LYS A 222 13.16 -3.60 -10.16
CA LYS A 222 11.70 -3.44 -10.09
C LYS A 222 11.24 -3.21 -8.64
N LEU A 223 11.67 -4.06 -7.71
CA LEU A 223 11.31 -3.98 -6.28
C LEU A 223 11.64 -2.60 -5.67
N VAL A 224 12.81 -2.03 -5.99
CA VAL A 224 13.20 -0.69 -5.54
C VAL A 224 12.28 0.39 -6.12
N LYS A 225 11.94 0.30 -7.42
CA LYS A 225 11.01 1.23 -8.08
C LYS A 225 9.59 1.16 -7.48
N THR A 226 9.01 -0.05 -7.36
CA THR A 226 7.68 -0.26 -6.78
C THR A 226 7.61 0.27 -5.33
N ARG A 227 8.67 0.05 -4.52
CA ARG A 227 8.78 0.64 -3.16
C ARG A 227 8.82 2.16 -3.17
N HIS A 228 9.56 2.78 -4.09
CA HIS A 228 9.62 4.23 -4.21
C HIS A 228 8.26 4.83 -4.63
N GLU A 229 7.54 4.16 -5.53
CA GLU A 229 6.18 4.54 -5.94
C GLU A 229 5.16 4.43 -4.80
N ILE A 230 5.23 3.37 -3.98
CA ILE A 230 4.45 3.24 -2.74
C ILE A 230 4.73 4.42 -1.79
N GLN A 231 6.00 4.79 -1.61
CA GLN A 231 6.37 5.90 -0.73
C GLN A 231 5.89 7.25 -1.27
N ALA A 232 5.98 7.48 -2.58
CA ALA A 232 5.46 8.68 -3.23
C ALA A 232 3.93 8.78 -3.10
N ILE A 233 3.20 7.67 -3.14
CA ILE A 233 1.74 7.63 -2.92
C ILE A 233 1.39 7.85 -1.44
N LEU A 234 2.14 7.31 -0.48
CA LEU A 234 1.96 7.62 0.94
C LEU A 234 2.08 9.12 1.20
N TYR A 235 3.14 9.76 0.69
CA TYR A 235 3.33 11.21 0.81
C TYR A 235 2.19 12.01 0.15
N ARG A 236 1.71 11.59 -1.03
CA ARG A 236 0.55 12.23 -1.69
C ARG A 236 -0.76 12.07 -0.92
N ILE A 237 -0.95 10.93 -0.24
CA ILE A 237 -2.11 10.70 0.66
C ILE A 237 -2.02 11.66 1.86
N GLU A 238 -0.86 11.78 2.50
CA GLU A 238 -0.64 12.73 3.61
C GLU A 238 -0.86 14.19 3.18
N GLU A 239 -0.33 14.59 2.02
CA GLU A 239 -0.53 15.93 1.44
C GLU A 239 -1.98 16.22 1.02
N ALA A 240 -2.77 15.18 0.70
CA ALA A 240 -4.18 15.33 0.40
C ALA A 240 -5.05 15.37 1.67
N TRP A 241 -4.70 14.60 2.72
CA TRP A 241 -5.37 14.66 4.02
C TRP A 241 -5.33 16.04 4.65
N LYS A 242 -4.18 16.74 4.59
CA LYS A 242 -4.02 18.15 5.04
C LYS A 242 -4.96 19.15 4.37
N LYS A 243 -5.70 18.74 3.33
CA LYS A 243 -6.56 19.60 2.49
C LYS A 243 -8.02 19.13 2.48
N VAL A 244 -8.38 18.11 3.27
CA VAL A 244 -9.75 17.56 3.33
C VAL A 244 -10.78 18.58 3.82
N ASP A 245 -10.42 19.42 4.79
CA ASP A 245 -11.30 20.46 5.34
C ASP A 245 -11.54 21.64 4.36
N VAL A 246 -10.73 21.73 3.29
CA VAL A 246 -10.75 22.82 2.30
C VAL A 246 -11.28 22.34 0.94
N ASP A 247 -11.09 21.07 0.60
CA ASP A 247 -11.54 20.45 -0.64
C ASP A 247 -12.24 19.10 -0.37
N PRO A 248 -13.59 19.06 -0.39
CA PRO A 248 -14.35 17.82 -0.19
C PRO A 248 -14.03 16.70 -1.20
N THR A 249 -13.46 17.03 -2.36
CA THR A 249 -13.03 16.02 -3.34
C THR A 249 -11.71 15.35 -2.98
N ALA A 250 -10.94 15.91 -2.04
CA ALA A 250 -9.70 15.31 -1.54
C ALA A 250 -9.92 13.93 -0.93
N VAL A 251 -11.07 13.68 -0.27
CA VAL A 251 -11.44 12.36 0.29
C VAL A 251 -11.47 11.29 -0.80
N ARG A 252 -12.16 11.56 -1.93
CA ARG A 252 -12.22 10.62 -3.07
C ARG A 252 -10.84 10.35 -3.66
N ARG A 253 -10.03 11.40 -3.85
CA ARG A 253 -8.65 11.27 -4.34
C ARG A 253 -7.77 10.45 -3.37
N VAL A 254 -7.94 10.64 -2.06
CA VAL A 254 -7.28 9.84 -1.02
C VAL A 254 -7.67 8.37 -1.14
N ASP A 255 -8.94 8.04 -1.37
CA ASP A 255 -9.40 6.65 -1.50
C ASP A 255 -8.92 5.98 -2.80
N ASP A 256 -8.86 6.70 -3.91
CA ASP A 256 -8.26 6.19 -5.14
C ASP A 256 -6.75 5.97 -5.00
N MET A 257 -6.04 6.86 -4.30
CA MET A 257 -4.64 6.64 -3.94
C MET A 257 -4.44 5.47 -2.96
N LYS A 258 -5.38 5.22 -2.04
CA LYS A 258 -5.36 4.00 -1.20
C LYS A 258 -5.46 2.75 -2.09
N LYS A 259 -6.39 2.70 -3.05
CA LYS A 259 -6.54 1.56 -3.98
C LYS A 259 -5.23 1.28 -4.73
N GLU A 260 -4.60 2.31 -5.29
CA GLU A 260 -3.32 2.15 -6.01
C GLU A 260 -2.17 1.73 -5.09
N LYS A 261 -2.11 2.25 -3.85
CA LYS A 261 -1.17 1.76 -2.82
C LYS A 261 -1.36 0.25 -2.55
N HIS A 262 -2.60 -0.23 -2.51
CA HIS A 262 -2.88 -1.66 -2.34
C HIS A 262 -2.48 -2.48 -3.58
N ARG A 263 -2.71 -1.98 -4.80
CA ARG A 263 -2.25 -2.60 -6.05
C ARG A 263 -0.72 -2.75 -6.08
N LEU A 264 0.02 -1.68 -5.78
CA LEU A 264 1.49 -1.70 -5.73
C LEU A 264 2.04 -2.60 -4.62
N ARG A 265 1.32 -2.76 -3.50
CA ARG A 265 1.71 -3.71 -2.43
C ARG A 265 1.50 -5.17 -2.83
N ALA A 266 0.50 -5.48 -3.66
CA ALA A 266 0.39 -6.79 -4.28
C ALA A 266 1.56 -7.04 -5.24
N GLU A 267 1.86 -6.06 -6.10
CA GLU A 267 3.00 -6.10 -7.03
C GLU A 267 4.35 -6.28 -6.29
N GLU A 268 4.56 -5.58 -5.17
CA GLU A 268 5.75 -5.76 -4.32
C GLU A 268 5.83 -7.19 -3.74
N SER A 269 4.69 -7.77 -3.37
CA SER A 269 4.60 -9.14 -2.84
C SER A 269 4.95 -10.18 -3.92
N ASP A 270 4.41 -10.02 -5.12
CA ASP A 270 4.68 -10.95 -6.23
C ASP A 270 6.12 -10.85 -6.74
N ILE A 271 6.68 -9.63 -6.83
CA ILE A 271 8.11 -9.43 -7.14
C ILE A 271 9.00 -10.13 -6.10
N ARG A 272 8.66 -10.07 -4.80
CA ARG A 272 9.40 -10.80 -3.74
C ARG A 272 9.34 -12.31 -3.95
N LYS A 273 8.15 -12.89 -4.20
CA LYS A 273 7.99 -14.32 -4.50
C LYS A 273 8.89 -14.76 -5.66
N THR A 274 8.95 -13.99 -6.75
CA THR A 274 9.83 -14.31 -7.88
C THR A 274 11.31 -14.20 -7.52
N ILE A 275 11.73 -13.21 -6.73
CA ILE A 275 13.11 -13.11 -6.25
C ILE A 275 13.48 -14.31 -5.36
N ASP A 276 12.56 -14.75 -4.50
CA ASP A 276 12.76 -15.91 -3.63
C ASP A 276 12.85 -17.21 -4.45
N GLN A 277 11.97 -17.41 -5.45
CA GLN A 277 12.03 -18.51 -6.43
C GLN A 277 13.37 -18.55 -7.19
N ILE A 278 13.88 -17.40 -7.64
CA ILE A 278 15.20 -17.31 -8.31
C ILE A 278 16.32 -17.67 -7.32
N ARG A 279 16.20 -17.28 -6.04
CA ARG A 279 17.19 -17.59 -5.00
C ARG A 279 17.25 -19.08 -4.68
N ASP A 280 16.11 -19.78 -4.72
CA ASP A 280 16.08 -21.24 -4.55
C ASP A 280 16.53 -21.99 -5.82
N ARG A 281 16.23 -21.50 -7.03
CA ARG A 281 16.87 -22.03 -8.27
C ARG A 281 18.39 -21.89 -8.23
N LEU A 282 18.92 -20.77 -7.74
CA LEU A 282 20.37 -20.58 -7.52
C LEU A 282 20.94 -21.58 -6.49
N ARG A 283 20.18 -21.92 -5.45
CA ARG A 283 20.54 -22.96 -4.47
C ARG A 283 20.60 -24.34 -5.12
N GLU A 284 19.62 -24.70 -5.96
CA GLU A 284 19.63 -25.94 -6.71
C GLU A 284 20.85 -26.06 -7.64
N CYS A 285 21.21 -25.00 -8.37
CA CYS A 285 22.40 -24.98 -9.23
C CYS A 285 23.68 -25.23 -8.40
N TRP A 286 23.81 -24.59 -7.23
CA TRP A 286 24.92 -24.82 -6.31
C TRP A 286 24.95 -26.26 -5.76
N GLU A 287 23.81 -26.83 -5.40
CA GLU A 287 23.72 -28.23 -4.99
C GLU A 287 24.07 -29.21 -6.11
N ARG A 288 23.70 -28.93 -7.37
CA ARG A 288 24.09 -29.73 -8.55
C ARG A 288 25.62 -29.74 -8.71
N GLN A 289 26.26 -28.58 -8.62
CA GLN A 289 27.72 -28.45 -8.70
C GLN A 289 28.41 -29.18 -7.52
N GLN A 290 27.91 -29.04 -6.29
CA GLN A 290 28.41 -29.79 -5.13
C GLN A 290 28.27 -31.33 -5.27
N ARG A 291 27.23 -31.82 -5.96
CA ARG A 291 27.05 -33.24 -6.25
C ARG A 291 28.03 -33.72 -7.33
N GLN A 292 28.27 -32.95 -8.39
CA GLN A 292 29.27 -33.27 -9.43
C GLN A 292 30.68 -33.42 -8.83
N HIS A 293 31.14 -32.50 -7.99
CA HIS A 293 32.46 -32.58 -7.35
C HIS A 293 32.59 -33.67 -6.26
N ARG A 294 31.48 -34.32 -5.84
CA ARG A 294 31.47 -35.38 -4.82
C ARG A 294 31.38 -36.80 -5.38
N SER A 295 31.15 -36.98 -6.68
CA SER A 295 31.17 -38.29 -7.33
C SER A 295 32.55 -38.93 -7.24
N PRO A 296 32.73 -40.07 -6.54
CA PRO A 296 34.01 -40.77 -6.54
C PRO A 296 34.32 -41.29 -7.95
N GLN A 297 35.55 -41.13 -8.42
CA GLN A 297 36.00 -41.91 -9.58
C GLN A 297 35.99 -43.39 -9.20
N ALA A 298 35.04 -44.14 -9.76
CA ALA A 298 35.02 -45.59 -9.68
C ALA A 298 36.20 -46.13 -10.49
N GLY A 299 37.36 -46.26 -9.85
CA GLY A 299 38.58 -46.77 -10.47
C GLY A 299 38.34 -48.15 -11.09
N PRO A 300 38.93 -48.44 -12.27
CA PRO A 300 38.66 -49.68 -12.99
C PRO A 300 39.05 -50.88 -12.13
N SER A 301 38.08 -51.74 -11.83
CA SER A 301 38.27 -52.92 -10.98
C SER A 301 39.17 -53.94 -11.67
N ARG A 302 40.48 -53.82 -11.45
CA ARG A 302 41.47 -54.85 -11.81
C ARG A 302 41.23 -56.09 -10.95
N ARG A 303 40.32 -56.97 -11.41
CA ARG A 303 40.43 -58.40 -11.10
C ARG A 303 41.54 -58.96 -11.96
N GLY A 304 42.54 -59.56 -11.32
CA GLY A 304 43.65 -60.23 -11.97
C GLY A 304 44.24 -61.25 -11.00
N VAL A 305 44.53 -62.43 -11.55
CA VAL A 305 44.75 -63.71 -10.84
C VAL A 305 43.47 -64.24 -10.19
#